data_AF-A0A846GG63-F1
#
_entry.id   AF-A0A846GG63-F1
#
_cell.length_a   1.000
_cell.length_b   1.000
_cell.length_c   1.000
_cell.angle_alpha   90.00
_cell.angle_beta   90.00
_cell.angle_gamma   90.00
#
_symmetry.space_group_name_H-M   'P 1'
#
loop_
_entity.id
_entity.type
_entity.pdbx_description
1 polymer ?
#
loop_
_entity_poly.entity_id
_entity_poly.type
_entity_poly.pdbx_seq_one_letter_code
_entity_poly.pdbx_strand_id
1 'polypeptide(L)'
;MSKRFQITLPDIIAAQLTVAAKDQGRSPANLAAFLIEVGLNSYKPQTPKLKNEILEFSQVFVGRDLKELSEQALIPLEKLEAVADGEYPDTDTLIGLGRVLAGWDTESLLKLRDRTFNNQAKRKQGNGSNK
;
A
#
# COMPACT_ATOMS: atom_id res chain seq x y z
N MET A 1 9.27 -11.06 19.54
CA MET A 1 7.98 -11.06 20.27
C MET A 1 6.91 -11.68 19.39
N SER A 2 6.23 -12.75 19.81
CA SER A 2 5.12 -13.33 19.06
C SER A 2 3.79 -12.75 19.53
N LYS A 3 2.88 -12.47 18.59
CA LYS A 3 1.49 -12.07 18.88
C LYS A 3 0.57 -13.23 18.55
N ARG A 4 -0.38 -13.55 19.44
CA ARG A 4 -1.42 -14.56 19.18
C ARG A 4 -2.66 -13.86 18.62
N PHE A 5 -3.23 -14.42 17.58
CA PHE A 5 -4.51 -13.99 17.00
C PHE A 5 -5.36 -15.21 16.69
N GLN A 6 -6.67 -15.06 16.78
CA GLN A 6 -7.64 -16.11 16.48
C GLN A 6 -8.32 -15.79 15.15
N ILE A 7 -8.43 -16.78 14.28
CA ILE A 7 -9.08 -16.65 12.98
C ILE A 7 -10.22 -17.66 12.86
N THR A 8 -11.30 -17.25 12.20
CA THR A 8 -12.38 -18.15 11.80
C THR A 8 -12.16 -18.51 10.34
N LEU A 9 -12.09 -19.81 10.04
CA LEU A 9 -11.92 -20.33 8.68
C LEU A 9 -13.24 -20.91 8.18
N PRO A 10 -13.54 -20.80 6.87
CA PRO A 10 -14.59 -21.61 6.26
C PRO A 10 -14.31 -23.10 6.45
N ASP A 11 -15.34 -23.90 6.69
CA ASP A 11 -15.21 -25.34 7.00
C ASP A 11 -14.39 -26.10 5.95
N ILE A 12 -14.57 -25.76 4.67
CA ILE A 12 -13.83 -26.38 3.57
C ILE A 12 -12.32 -26.13 3.65
N ILE A 13 -11.92 -24.93 4.08
CA ILE A 13 -10.52 -24.55 4.24
C ILE A 13 -9.93 -25.21 5.49
N ALA A 14 -10.71 -25.27 6.58
CA ALA A 14 -10.29 -25.96 7.81
C ALA A 14 -10.06 -27.46 7.56
N ALA A 15 -10.92 -28.11 6.76
CA ALA A 15 -10.78 -29.51 6.37
C ALA A 15 -9.53 -29.73 5.51
N GLN A 16 -9.31 -28.90 4.48
CA GLN A 16 -8.12 -28.97 3.63
C GLN A 16 -6.83 -28.76 4.43
N LEU A 17 -6.81 -27.79 5.33
CA LEU A 17 -5.67 -27.53 6.21
C LEU A 17 -5.36 -28.73 7.11
N THR A 18 -6.40 -29.39 7.64
CA THR A 18 -6.25 -30.57 8.50
C THR A 18 -5.64 -31.75 7.75
N VAL A 19 -6.10 -32.00 6.52
CA VAL A 19 -5.54 -33.05 5.65
C VAL A 19 -4.08 -32.74 5.32
N ALA A 20 -3.80 -31.53 4.84
CA ALA A 20 -2.44 -31.12 4.48
C ALA A 20 -1.47 -31.14 5.67
N ALA A 21 -1.94 -30.80 6.87
CA ALA A 21 -1.13 -30.85 8.09
C ALA A 21 -0.78 -32.30 8.47
N LYS A 22 -1.73 -33.23 8.31
CA LYS A 22 -1.50 -34.66 8.54
C LYS A 22 -0.47 -35.22 7.57
N ASP A 23 -0.57 -34.88 6.28
CA ASP A 23 0.37 -35.34 5.25
C ASP A 23 1.79 -34.83 5.50
N GLN A 24 1.94 -33.67 6.13
CA GLN A 24 3.23 -33.08 6.49
C GLN A 24 3.72 -33.43 7.91
N GLY A 25 2.98 -34.23 8.66
CA GLY A 25 3.32 -34.59 10.05
C GLY A 25 3.33 -33.40 11.01
N ARG A 26 2.50 -32.37 10.76
CA ARG A 26 2.44 -31.13 11.55
C ARG A 26 1.05 -30.94 12.16
N SER A 27 0.96 -30.08 13.18
CA SER A 27 -0.36 -29.62 13.66
C SER A 27 -0.98 -28.64 12.64
N PRO A 28 -2.32 -28.59 12.52
CA PRO A 28 -3.00 -27.62 11.66
C PRO A 28 -2.61 -26.17 11.98
N ALA A 29 -2.41 -25.84 13.27
CA ALA A 29 -2.00 -24.51 13.70
C ALA A 29 -0.59 -24.14 13.19
N ASN A 30 0.35 -25.08 13.25
CA ASN A 30 1.72 -24.83 12.79
C ASN A 30 1.76 -24.68 11.26
N LEU A 31 0.99 -25.50 10.53
CA LEU A 31 0.89 -25.36 9.08
C LEU A 31 0.24 -24.03 8.70
N ALA A 32 -0.82 -23.61 9.40
CA ALA A 32 -1.46 -22.32 9.17
C ALA A 32 -0.49 -21.15 9.37
N ALA A 33 0.28 -21.16 10.47
CA ALA A 33 1.28 -20.13 10.74
C ALA A 33 2.34 -20.06 9.62
N PHE A 34 2.85 -21.21 9.17
CA PHE A 34 3.81 -21.27 8.07
C PHE A 34 3.23 -20.75 6.75
N LEU A 35 2.00 -21.14 6.40
CA LEU A 35 1.35 -20.68 5.16
C LEU A 35 1.09 -19.18 5.18
N ILE A 36 0.72 -18.62 6.34
CA ILE A 36 0.58 -17.17 6.52
C ILE A 36 1.94 -16.48 6.33
N GLU A 37 3.02 -17.01 6.91
CA GLU A 37 4.37 -16.47 6.76
C GLU A 37 4.85 -16.50 5.31
N VAL A 38 4.73 -17.64 4.63
CA VAL A 38 5.07 -17.77 3.20
C VAL A 38 4.20 -16.86 2.35
N GLY A 39 2.90 -16.78 2.65
CA GLY A 39 1.96 -15.90 1.98
C GLY A 39 2.34 -14.43 2.12
N LEU A 40 2.69 -13.98 3.33
CA LEU A 40 3.13 -12.60 3.59
C LEU A 40 4.48 -12.30 2.93
N ASN A 41 5.44 -13.24 2.96
CA ASN A 41 6.74 -13.06 2.32
C ASN A 41 6.65 -13.06 0.78
N SER A 42 5.66 -13.76 0.23
CA SER A 42 5.38 -13.81 -1.21
C SER A 42 4.39 -12.73 -1.66
N TYR A 43 3.72 -12.09 -0.71
CA TYR A 43 2.87 -10.94 -0.95
C TYR A 43 3.75 -9.75 -1.31
N LYS A 44 4.14 -9.68 -2.59
CA LYS A 44 4.42 -8.38 -3.18
C LYS A 44 3.09 -7.65 -3.13
N PRO A 45 2.98 -6.47 -2.49
CA PRO A 45 1.81 -5.65 -2.70
C PRO A 45 1.70 -5.50 -4.21
N GLN A 46 0.69 -6.12 -4.82
CA GLN A 46 0.33 -5.77 -6.17
C GLN A 46 0.08 -4.28 -6.08
N THR A 47 0.88 -3.47 -6.78
CA THR A 47 0.48 -2.10 -7.09
C THR A 47 -0.94 -2.25 -7.64
N PRO A 48 -1.98 -1.84 -6.90
CA PRO A 48 -3.30 -2.40 -7.14
C PRO A 48 -3.76 -1.96 -8.52
N LYS A 49 -4.29 -2.89 -9.31
CA LYS A 49 -5.26 -2.52 -10.34
C LYS A 49 -6.44 -1.89 -9.60
N LEU A 50 -6.41 -0.56 -9.51
CA LEU A 50 -7.34 0.27 -8.77
C LEU A 50 -8.75 0.13 -9.33
N LYS A 51 -9.52 -0.77 -8.72
CA LYS A 51 -10.97 -0.71 -8.69
C LYS A 51 -11.39 -0.63 -7.23
N ASN A 52 -11.80 0.57 -6.81
CA ASN A 52 -12.65 0.87 -5.65
C ASN A 52 -12.04 1.35 -4.31
N GLU A 53 -10.73 1.62 -4.18
CA GLU A 53 -10.20 2.26 -2.96
C GLU A 53 -9.67 3.68 -3.23
N ILE A 54 -10.05 4.64 -2.38
CA ILE A 54 -9.56 6.03 -2.42
C ILE A 54 -8.09 6.02 -1.99
N LEU A 55 -7.19 5.86 -2.96
CA LEU A 55 -5.74 5.97 -2.74
C LEU A 55 -5.34 7.39 -2.31
N GLU A 56 -4.50 7.54 -1.29
CA GLU A 56 -3.82 8.83 -1.01
C GLU A 56 -2.55 8.95 -1.85
N PHE A 57 -2.21 10.16 -2.31
CA PHE A 57 -1.05 10.39 -3.18
C PHE A 57 0.26 9.89 -2.54
N SER A 58 0.46 10.12 -1.24
CA SER A 58 1.64 9.62 -0.50
C SER A 58 1.78 8.09 -0.54
N GLN A 59 0.67 7.36 -0.72
CA GLN A 59 0.71 5.90 -0.81
C GLN A 59 1.32 5.39 -2.11
N VAL A 60 1.51 6.24 -3.12
CA VAL A 60 2.24 5.90 -4.35
C VAL A 60 3.69 5.51 -4.06
N PHE A 61 4.26 6.01 -2.96
CA PHE A 61 5.63 5.79 -2.54
C PHE A 61 5.84 4.59 -1.62
N VAL A 62 4.76 4.01 -1.08
CA VAL A 62 4.86 2.92 -0.09
C VAL A 62 5.51 1.69 -0.71
N GLY A 63 6.57 1.19 -0.07
CA GLY A 63 7.32 0.01 -0.51
C GLY A 63 8.25 0.25 -1.68
N ARG A 64 8.47 1.52 -2.09
CA ARG A 64 9.47 1.90 -3.09
C ARG A 64 10.72 2.45 -2.41
N ASP A 65 11.87 2.28 -3.07
CA ASP A 65 13.09 2.98 -2.71
C ASP A 65 13.03 4.41 -3.26
N LEU A 66 12.94 5.40 -2.36
CA LEU A 66 12.84 6.81 -2.74
C LEU A 66 14.11 7.33 -3.40
N LYS A 67 15.29 6.79 -3.03
CA LYS A 67 16.56 7.19 -3.61
C LYS A 67 16.65 6.75 -5.06
N GLU A 68 16.32 5.48 -5.33
CA GLU A 68 16.25 4.96 -6.69
C GLU A 68 15.23 5.74 -7.54
N LEU A 69 14.05 6.03 -6.96
CA LEU A 69 13.01 6.78 -7.66
C LEU A 69 13.43 8.22 -7.96
N SER A 70 14.12 8.88 -7.03
CA SER A 70 14.71 10.21 -7.20
C SER A 70 15.65 10.25 -8.41
N GLU A 71 16.57 9.29 -8.48
CA GLU A 71 17.55 9.18 -9.57
C GLU A 71 16.86 8.94 -10.92
N GLN A 72 15.88 8.04 -10.98
CA GLN A 72 15.16 7.73 -12.21
C GLN A 72 14.28 8.91 -12.68
N ALA A 73 13.59 9.57 -11.75
CA ALA A 73 12.66 10.65 -12.06
C ALA A 73 13.35 12.00 -12.29
N LEU A 74 14.65 12.10 -11.97
CA LEU A 74 15.41 13.35 -11.91
C LEU A 74 14.76 14.38 -10.96
N ILE A 75 14.30 13.90 -9.81
CA ILE A 75 13.67 14.72 -8.77
C ILE A 75 14.57 14.67 -7.53
N PRO A 76 14.86 15.80 -6.86
CA PRO A 76 15.59 15.79 -5.60
C PRO A 76 14.92 14.86 -4.57
N LEU A 77 15.73 14.05 -3.87
CA LEU A 77 15.25 13.09 -2.88
C LEU A 77 14.39 13.77 -1.81
N GLU A 78 14.81 14.95 -1.37
CA GLU A 78 14.13 15.73 -0.32
C GLU A 78 12.69 16.09 -0.73
N LYS A 79 12.46 16.32 -2.03
CA LYS A 79 11.11 16.58 -2.54
C LYS A 79 10.24 15.31 -2.47
N LEU A 80 10.80 14.15 -2.77
CA LEU A 80 10.06 12.90 -2.69
C LEU A 80 9.75 12.52 -1.24
N GLU A 81 10.68 12.76 -0.32
CA GLU A 81 10.48 12.57 1.12
C GLU A 81 9.38 13.50 1.65
N ALA A 82 9.43 14.79 1.33
CA ALA A 82 8.39 15.75 1.72
C ALA A 82 7.00 15.32 1.23
N VAL A 83 6.90 14.84 0.00
CA VAL A 83 5.63 14.36 -0.57
C VAL A 83 5.18 13.05 0.08
N ALA A 84 6.11 12.15 0.44
CA ALA A 84 5.80 10.94 1.20
C ALA A 84 5.27 11.26 2.60
N ASP A 85 5.77 12.34 3.22
CA ASP A 85 5.29 12.88 4.50
C ASP A 85 3.97 13.66 4.38
N GLY A 86 3.43 13.78 3.15
CA GLY A 86 2.14 14.38 2.88
C GLY A 86 2.19 15.87 2.54
N GLU A 87 3.35 16.40 2.13
CA GLU A 87 3.39 17.71 1.48
C GLU A 87 2.81 17.66 0.06
N TYR A 88 2.29 18.80 -0.39
CA TYR A 88 1.65 18.92 -1.68
C TYR A 88 2.71 18.91 -2.81
N PRO A 89 2.73 17.91 -3.71
CA PRO A 89 3.71 17.85 -4.79
C PRO A 89 3.47 18.94 -5.85
N ASP A 90 4.55 19.57 -6.29
CA ASP A 90 4.53 20.51 -7.42
C ASP A 90 4.38 19.79 -8.77
N THR A 91 4.05 20.54 -9.81
CA THR A 91 3.79 19.98 -11.15
C THR A 91 5.02 19.29 -11.74
N ASP A 92 6.22 19.82 -11.50
CA ASP A 92 7.47 19.24 -12.02
C ASP A 92 7.75 17.87 -11.39
N THR A 93 7.50 17.73 -10.09
CA THR A 93 7.56 16.46 -9.36
C THR A 93 6.60 15.44 -9.98
N LEU A 94 5.36 15.83 -10.30
CA LEU A 94 4.41 14.93 -10.95
C LEU A 94 4.82 14.53 -12.38
N ILE A 95 5.42 15.46 -13.12
CA ILE A 95 5.93 15.19 -14.48
C ILE A 95 7.07 14.16 -14.41
N GLY A 96 8.03 14.36 -13.52
CA GLY A 96 9.14 13.41 -13.34
C GLY A 96 8.64 12.03 -12.91
N LEU A 97 7.72 11.97 -11.95
CA LEU A 97 7.10 10.72 -11.50
C LEU A 97 6.33 10.02 -12.61
N GLY A 98 5.56 10.75 -13.43
CA GLY A 98 4.80 10.19 -14.55
C GLY A 98 5.67 9.57 -15.65
N ARG A 99 6.97 9.88 -15.70
CA ARG A 99 7.92 9.25 -16.64
C ARG A 99 8.41 7.90 -16.17
N VAL A 100 8.41 7.65 -14.86
CA VAL A 100 9.08 6.48 -14.25
C VAL A 100 8.10 5.53 -13.58
N LEU A 101 6.95 6.02 -13.12
CA LEU A 101 5.92 5.21 -12.49
C LEU A 101 5.12 4.47 -13.55
N ALA A 102 5.51 3.23 -13.83
CA ALA A 102 4.75 2.34 -14.71
C ALA A 102 3.27 2.26 -14.27
N GLY A 103 2.37 2.60 -15.19
CA GLY A 103 0.91 2.61 -14.97
C GLY A 103 0.33 3.95 -14.51
N TRP A 104 1.13 5.00 -14.37
CA TRP A 104 0.67 6.35 -14.04
C TRP A 104 1.21 7.36 -15.04
N ASP A 105 0.33 8.05 -15.74
CA ASP A 105 0.69 9.26 -16.48
C ASP A 105 0.60 10.51 -15.58
N THR A 106 1.22 11.60 -16.03
CA THR A 106 1.19 12.89 -15.32
C THR A 106 -0.25 13.36 -15.05
N GLU A 107 -1.17 13.12 -15.98
CA GLU A 107 -2.58 13.54 -15.83
C GLU A 107 -3.28 12.78 -14.70
N SER A 108 -3.05 11.47 -14.59
CA SER A 108 -3.60 10.64 -13.52
C SER A 108 -3.02 11.03 -12.17
N LEU A 109 -1.73 11.37 -12.12
CA LEU A 109 -1.06 11.86 -10.92
C LEU A 109 -1.60 13.23 -10.47
N LEU A 110 -1.87 14.14 -11.40
CA LEU A 110 -2.53 15.42 -11.13
C LEU A 110 -3.92 15.22 -10.52
N LYS A 111 -4.75 14.38 -11.14
CA LYS A 111 -6.10 14.04 -10.63
C LYS A 111 -6.03 13.41 -9.24
N LEU A 112 -5.06 12.52 -9.00
CA LEU A 112 -4.85 11.89 -7.70
C LEU A 112 -4.47 12.92 -6.64
N ARG A 113 -3.48 13.79 -6.92
CA ARG A 113 -3.05 14.86 -6.03
C ARG A 113 -4.24 15.74 -5.65
N ASP A 114 -4.94 16.29 -6.64
CA ASP A 114 -6.03 17.24 -6.42
C ASP A 114 -7.14 16.60 -5.57
N ARG A 115 -7.44 15.32 -5.80
CA ARG A 115 -8.36 14.56 -4.95
C ARG A 115 -7.87 14.44 -3.51
N THR A 116 -6.63 13.99 -3.29
CA THR A 116 -6.08 13.73 -1.96
C THR A 116 -6.07 15.00 -1.11
N PHE A 117 -5.53 16.09 -1.64
CA PHE A 117 -5.32 17.31 -0.88
C PHE A 117 -6.58 18.16 -0.73
N ASN A 118 -7.51 18.14 -1.70
CA ASN A 118 -8.83 18.75 -1.50
C ASN A 118 -9.64 18.02 -0.41
N ASN A 119 -9.55 16.70 -0.33
CA ASN A 119 -10.21 15.95 0.73
C ASN A 119 -9.61 16.23 2.12
N GLN A 120 -8.30 16.40 2.21
CA GLN A 120 -7.66 16.82 3.46
C GLN A 120 -8.10 18.23 3.89
N ALA A 121 -8.20 19.18 2.96
CA ALA A 121 -8.71 20.52 3.24
C ALA A 121 -10.16 20.48 3.76
N LYS A 122 -11.02 19.65 3.15
CA LYS A 122 -12.41 19.43 3.61
C LYS A 122 -12.49 18.79 5.01
N ARG A 123 -11.64 17.79 5.30
CA ARG A 123 -11.57 17.16 6.64
C ARG A 123 -11.16 18.16 7.72
N LYS A 124 -10.20 19.04 7.43
CA LYS A 124 -9.77 20.10 8.35
C LYS A 124 -10.88 21.14 8.60
N GLN A 125 -11.72 21.43 7.61
CA GLN A 125 -12.86 22.35 7.76
C GLN A 125 -14.06 21.71 8.47
N GLY A 126 -14.33 20.42 8.23
CA GLY A 126 -15.45 19.69 8.86
C GLY A 126 -15.29 19.43 10.37
N ASN A 127 -14.06 19.38 10.88
CA ASN A 127 -13.79 19.25 12.32
C ASN A 127 -13.93 20.57 13.10
N GLY A 128 -14.33 21.67 12.46
CA GLY A 128 -14.53 22.98 13.08
C GLY A 128 -15.97 23.31 13.49
N SER A 129 -16.95 22.45 13.21
CA SER A 129 -18.37 22.67 13.56
C SER A 129 -18.85 21.63 14.57
N ASN A 130 -18.39 21.77 15.81
CA ASN A 130 -19.12 21.37 17.01
C ASN A 130 -18.55 22.20 18.16
N LYS A 131 -19.08 23.42 18.31
CA LYS A 131 -19.02 24.22 19.52
C LYS A 131 -20.44 24.65 19.86
#